data_AF-D1BKB2-F1
#
_entry.id   AF-D1BKB2-F1
#
_cell.length_a   1.000
_cell.length_b   1.000
_cell.length_c   1.000
_cell.angle_alpha   90.00
_cell.angle_beta   90.00
_cell.angle_gamma   90.00
#
_symmetry.space_group_name_H-M   'P 1'
#
loop_
_entity.id
_entity.type
_entity.pdbx_description
1 polymer ?
#
loop_
_entity_poly.entity_id
_entity_poly.type
_entity_poly.pdbx_seq_one_letter_code
_entity_poly.pdbx_strand_id
1 'polypeptide(L)'
;MGIREDRELTDLHDLLRDHGMIPDIPDALLTGQDAEALLRQVLESPPGAAGLLTDSPVARRETGRTVGRGRALSAVAAAVLVVALIGAQTTHPATATAATPPLLDYTRASPSDIATDELPDAHDALLDLAAVARSTPEPARDGRVQHVVAQEWLLETTITASRGAEPENALYPTRTELWVAPDGSGQVVQQRSAAVTYDGRLDPDAGPSTGGTASADDLPPGTWDATLDERLPRDPDALATQLIDTAATECSLDGWSGYCLGEQIQSRFLGSVVPQDLAGSFWEVLAAEPTVRLLGETTDRLGRDGTAFLVPVPTLSGQPQDEDSALVLVVSPETGQLLSSETLTTRSALLEIDEPTVTGFSAVTSSGYTQAVGR
;
A
#
# COMPACT_ATOMS: atom_id res chain seq x y z
N MET A 1 0.66 24.40 -37.60
CA MET A 1 1.19 23.46 -36.60
C MET A 1 0.10 22.53 -36.04
N GLY A 2 -1.18 22.92 -36.00
CA GLY A 2 -2.27 22.08 -35.45
C GLY A 2 -2.83 20.92 -36.30
N ILE A 3 -2.41 20.71 -37.56
CA ILE A 3 -2.94 19.59 -38.38
C ILE A 3 -2.23 18.26 -38.08
N ARG A 4 -1.07 18.31 -37.42
CA ARG A 4 -0.27 17.12 -37.11
C ARG A 4 -0.67 16.48 -35.78
N GLU A 5 -1.01 17.28 -34.78
CA GLU A 5 -1.48 16.81 -33.47
C GLU A 5 -2.81 16.07 -33.56
N ASP A 6 -3.76 16.55 -34.38
CA ASP A 6 -5.07 15.89 -34.55
C ASP A 6 -4.95 14.47 -35.14
N ARG A 7 -3.91 14.23 -35.95
CA ARG A 7 -3.67 12.92 -36.56
C ARG A 7 -3.06 11.94 -35.56
N GLU A 8 -2.09 12.38 -34.77
CA GLU A 8 -1.45 11.55 -33.74
C GLU A 8 -2.45 11.16 -32.63
N LEU A 9 -3.37 12.05 -32.29
CA LEU A 9 -4.47 11.77 -31.34
C LEU A 9 -5.50 10.78 -31.89
N THR A 10 -5.82 10.88 -33.18
CA THR A 10 -6.74 9.95 -33.85
C THR A 10 -6.12 8.55 -33.96
N ASP A 11 -4.86 8.48 -34.38
CA ASP A 11 -4.12 7.21 -34.54
C ASP A 11 -3.96 6.49 -33.18
N LEU A 12 -3.75 7.24 -32.08
CA LEU A 12 -3.70 6.68 -30.73
C LEU A 12 -5.08 6.18 -30.25
N HIS A 13 -6.15 6.93 -30.54
CA HIS A 13 -7.50 6.55 -30.13
C HIS A 13 -7.95 5.25 -30.84
N ASP A 14 -7.64 5.11 -32.13
CA ASP A 14 -7.96 3.92 -32.89
C ASP A 14 -7.13 2.71 -32.41
N LEU A 15 -5.85 2.90 -32.09
CA LEU A 15 -5.01 1.86 -31.49
C LEU A 15 -5.59 1.33 -30.17
N LEU A 16 -6.03 2.23 -29.29
CA LEU A 16 -6.60 1.87 -27.99
C LEU A 16 -7.96 1.16 -28.13
N ARG A 17 -8.78 1.54 -29.12
CA ARG A 17 -10.04 0.86 -29.43
C ARG A 17 -9.80 -0.54 -30.00
N ASP A 18 -8.86 -0.71 -30.93
CA ASP A 18 -8.54 -2.00 -31.56
C ASP A 18 -8.03 -3.05 -30.55
N HIS A 19 -7.45 -2.60 -29.42
CA HIS A 19 -6.96 -3.47 -28.35
C HIS A 19 -7.95 -3.59 -27.17
N GLY A 20 -9.19 -3.10 -27.32
CA GLY A 20 -10.23 -3.20 -26.28
C GLY A 20 -9.93 -2.42 -25.00
N MET A 21 -9.00 -1.44 -25.07
CA MET A 21 -8.60 -0.61 -23.93
C MET A 21 -9.54 0.58 -23.71
N ILE A 22 -10.42 0.86 -24.67
CA ILE A 22 -11.49 1.85 -24.53
C ILE A 22 -12.82 1.12 -24.73
N PRO A 23 -13.76 1.18 -23.76
CA PRO A 23 -15.08 0.59 -23.93
C PRO A 23 -15.82 1.23 -25.12
N ASP A 24 -16.63 0.47 -25.84
CA ASP A 24 -17.45 1.01 -26.93
C ASP A 24 -18.46 2.03 -26.39
N ILE A 25 -18.11 3.31 -26.48
CA ILE A 25 -18.97 4.42 -26.14
C ILE A 25 -19.81 4.75 -27.38
N PRO A 26 -21.15 4.64 -27.35
CA PRO A 26 -22.00 5.00 -28.48
C PRO A 26 -21.73 6.43 -28.96
N ASP A 27 -21.62 6.63 -30.29
CA ASP A 27 -21.32 7.93 -30.92
C ASP A 27 -22.25 9.08 -30.48
N ALA A 28 -23.47 8.75 -30.05
CA ALA A 28 -24.42 9.70 -29.48
C ALA A 28 -23.87 10.45 -28.25
N LEU A 29 -22.98 9.82 -27.46
CA LEU A 29 -22.35 10.41 -26.27
C LEU A 29 -21.16 11.32 -26.61
N LEU A 30 -20.64 11.27 -27.84
CA LEU A 30 -19.49 12.05 -28.28
C LEU A 30 -19.88 13.39 -28.91
N THR A 31 -21.17 13.63 -29.14
CA THR A 31 -21.69 14.93 -29.58
C THR A 31 -22.10 15.78 -28.38
N GLY A 32 -21.42 16.90 -28.19
CA GLY A 32 -21.35 17.64 -26.90
C GLY A 32 -22.64 18.22 -26.32
N GLN A 33 -23.82 18.01 -26.91
CA GLN A 33 -25.10 18.38 -26.28
C GLN A 33 -25.66 17.29 -25.36
N ASP A 34 -25.35 16.02 -25.60
CA ASP A 34 -25.90 14.91 -24.80
C ASP A 34 -25.01 14.52 -23.62
N ALA A 35 -23.70 14.77 -23.69
CA ALA A 35 -22.75 14.45 -22.61
C ALA A 35 -23.05 15.21 -21.30
N GLU A 36 -23.44 16.49 -21.41
CA GLU A 36 -23.75 17.32 -20.24
C GLU A 36 -25.10 16.97 -19.62
N ALA A 37 -26.07 16.55 -20.44
CA ALA A 37 -27.36 16.05 -20.00
C ALA A 37 -27.22 14.67 -19.32
N LEU A 38 -26.37 13.79 -19.86
CA LEU A 38 -26.08 12.48 -19.28
C LEU A 38 -25.30 12.59 -17.97
N LEU A 39 -24.32 13.50 -17.91
CA LEU A 39 -23.57 13.78 -16.68
C LEU A 39 -24.50 14.33 -15.59
N ARG A 40 -25.40 15.25 -15.96
CA ARG A 40 -26.43 15.76 -15.03
C ARG A 40 -27.37 14.65 -14.56
N GLN A 41 -27.79 13.75 -15.46
CA GLN A 41 -28.62 12.60 -15.12
C GLN A 41 -27.92 11.60 -14.18
N VAL A 42 -26.61 11.35 -14.37
CA VAL A 42 -25.81 10.49 -13.49
C VAL A 42 -25.62 11.14 -12.12
N LEU A 43 -25.41 12.45 -12.06
CA LEU A 43 -25.26 13.19 -10.80
C LEU A 43 -26.57 13.37 -10.04
N GLU A 44 -27.71 13.41 -10.74
CA GLU A 44 -29.05 13.55 -10.14
C GLU A 44 -29.73 12.21 -9.82
N SER A 45 -29.17 11.08 -10.29
CA SER A 45 -29.69 9.75 -9.99
C SER A 45 -29.20 9.25 -8.61
N PRO A 46 -30.08 8.78 -7.71
CA PRO A 46 -29.66 8.13 -6.47
C PRO A 46 -28.90 6.83 -6.80
N PRO A 47 -27.88 6.44 -6.02
CA PRO A 47 -27.15 5.20 -6.26
C PRO A 47 -28.11 4.01 -6.10
N GLY A 48 -28.39 3.32 -7.20
CA GLY A 48 -29.32 2.20 -7.26
C GLY A 48 -30.12 2.04 -8.55
N ALA A 49 -30.04 2.98 -9.51
CA ALA A 49 -30.85 2.96 -10.73
C ALA A 49 -30.12 2.50 -12.02
N ALA A 50 -29.02 1.75 -11.91
CA ALA A 50 -28.40 1.06 -13.04
C ALA A 50 -28.60 -0.45 -12.91
N GLY A 51 -29.85 -0.87 -13.13
CA GLY A 51 -30.22 -2.26 -13.25
C GLY A 51 -31.35 -2.40 -14.27
N LEU A 52 -31.06 -3.17 -15.32
CA LEU A 52 -31.99 -3.84 -16.25
C LEU A 52 -32.32 -3.12 -17.57
N LEU A 53 -31.57 -3.51 -18.61
CA LEU A 53 -32.16 -3.81 -19.92
C LEU A 53 -31.92 -5.29 -20.24
N THR A 54 -32.80 -6.16 -19.73
CA THR A 54 -33.15 -7.43 -20.37
C THR A 54 -34.59 -7.78 -20.00
N ASP A 55 -35.46 -7.79 -21.01
CA ASP A 55 -36.86 -8.20 -20.98
C ASP A 55 -37.01 -9.72 -20.83
N SER A 56 -37.80 -10.19 -19.86
CA SER A 56 -38.98 -11.07 -20.10
C SER A 56 -39.60 -11.61 -18.79
N PRO A 57 -40.91 -11.92 -18.78
CA PRO A 57 -41.76 -11.75 -17.59
C PRO A 57 -42.24 -13.07 -16.95
N VAL A 58 -42.30 -13.15 -15.61
CA VAL A 58 -43.19 -14.08 -14.89
C VAL A 58 -43.69 -13.51 -13.54
N ALA A 59 -45.01 -13.31 -13.49
CA ALA A 59 -45.97 -13.43 -12.38
C ALA A 59 -45.71 -12.86 -10.95
N ARG A 60 -46.37 -11.73 -10.68
CA ARG A 60 -47.40 -11.48 -9.63
C ARG A 60 -47.33 -12.27 -8.30
N ARG A 61 -47.03 -11.57 -7.19
CA ARG A 61 -47.93 -11.49 -6.01
C ARG A 61 -47.55 -10.35 -5.05
N GLU A 62 -48.54 -9.52 -4.73
CA GLU A 62 -48.50 -8.52 -3.67
C GLU A 62 -48.46 -9.19 -2.28
N THR A 63 -47.76 -8.57 -1.32
CA THR A 63 -48.32 -8.21 -0.01
C THR A 63 -47.33 -7.32 0.75
N GLY A 64 -47.83 -6.21 1.27
CA GLY A 64 -47.04 -5.18 1.90
C GLY A 64 -46.59 -5.47 3.33
N ARG A 65 -45.61 -4.69 3.77
CA ARG A 65 -45.46 -4.27 5.17
C ARG A 65 -44.56 -3.04 5.26
N THR A 66 -45.06 -2.05 5.99
CA THR A 66 -44.44 -0.79 6.36
C THR A 66 -43.52 -0.96 7.57
N VAL A 67 -42.27 -0.49 7.48
CA VAL A 67 -41.35 0.01 8.54
C VAL A 67 -40.21 0.66 7.72
N GLY A 68 -39.57 1.78 8.01
CA GLY A 68 -39.44 2.69 9.14
C GLY A 68 -38.18 3.53 8.81
N ARG A 69 -38.14 4.78 9.25
CA ARG A 69 -37.06 5.75 8.97
C ARG A 69 -35.68 5.15 9.31
N GLY A 70 -34.78 5.15 8.34
CA GLY A 70 -33.36 4.84 8.50
C GLY A 70 -32.53 5.88 7.79
N ARG A 71 -31.62 6.53 8.52
CA ARG A 71 -30.66 7.53 8.04
C ARG A 71 -29.74 6.90 7.00
N ALA A 72 -29.61 7.52 5.84
CA ALA A 72 -28.61 7.12 4.85
C ALA A 72 -27.25 7.65 5.28
N LEU A 73 -26.35 6.72 5.56
CA LEU A 73 -24.93 6.91 5.83
C LEU A 73 -24.24 7.37 4.54
N SER A 74 -23.45 8.43 4.69
CA SER A 74 -22.54 8.95 3.68
C SER A 74 -21.37 7.98 3.53
N ALA A 75 -21.10 7.52 2.31
CA ALA A 75 -19.90 6.77 2.00
C ALA A 75 -18.72 7.75 1.89
N VAL A 76 -17.68 7.55 2.69
CA VAL A 76 -16.37 8.18 2.49
C VAL A 76 -15.40 7.04 2.19
N ALA A 77 -14.91 7.02 0.96
CA ALA A 77 -13.86 6.11 0.54
C ALA A 77 -12.52 6.72 0.94
N ALA A 78 -11.82 6.10 1.90
CA ALA A 78 -10.39 6.34 2.11
C ALA A 78 -9.63 5.27 1.32
N ALA A 79 -9.23 5.62 0.09
CA ALA A 79 -8.29 4.82 -0.67
C ALA A 79 -6.87 5.19 -0.20
N VAL A 80 -6.14 4.21 0.35
CA VAL A 80 -4.68 4.32 0.51
C VAL A 80 -4.09 4.12 -0.88
N LEU A 81 -3.65 5.21 -1.49
CA LEU A 81 -3.05 5.23 -2.81
C LEU A 81 -1.58 5.62 -2.64
N VAL A 82 -0.67 4.65 -2.75
CA VAL A 82 0.77 4.94 -2.90
C VAL A 82 1.00 5.15 -4.40
N VAL A 83 1.12 6.41 -4.82
CA VAL A 83 1.38 6.74 -6.22
C VAL A 83 2.61 7.65 -6.32
N ALA A 84 3.60 7.17 -7.07
CA ALA A 84 4.69 7.96 -7.61
C ALA A 84 4.14 8.89 -8.71
N LEU A 85 4.35 10.20 -8.60
CA LEU A 85 3.89 11.16 -9.61
C LEU A 85 4.83 12.37 -9.80
N ILE A 86 5.11 12.62 -11.09
CA ILE A 86 6.02 13.59 -11.70
C ILE A 86 5.40 15.01 -11.77
N GLY A 87 6.22 16.05 -11.55
CA GLY A 87 5.79 17.45 -11.37
C GLY A 87 6.08 18.44 -12.52
N ALA A 88 6.07 19.75 -12.19
CA ALA A 88 6.73 20.86 -12.92
C ALA A 88 6.95 22.15 -12.06
N GLN A 89 8.16 22.28 -11.51
CA GLN A 89 9.08 23.44 -11.31
C GLN A 89 8.60 24.91 -11.06
N THR A 90 9.17 25.62 -10.04
CA THR A 90 10.35 26.54 -10.17
C THR A 90 10.81 27.32 -8.89
N THR A 91 12.12 27.22 -8.58
CA THR A 91 13.12 28.23 -8.04
C THR A 91 13.23 28.67 -6.55
N HIS A 92 14.21 28.06 -5.83
CA HIS A 92 15.29 28.54 -4.90
C HIS A 92 15.06 29.57 -3.74
N PRO A 93 15.97 29.68 -2.71
CA PRO A 93 16.81 28.69 -2.00
C PRO A 93 16.73 28.82 -0.45
N ALA A 94 16.99 27.73 0.29
CA ALA A 94 17.58 27.79 1.63
C ALA A 94 18.24 26.44 1.99
N THR A 95 19.57 26.44 2.09
CA THR A 95 20.33 25.33 2.69
C THR A 95 20.06 25.29 4.19
N ALA A 96 19.05 24.52 4.58
CA ALA A 96 18.92 23.95 5.91
C ALA A 96 19.31 22.48 5.79
N THR A 97 20.33 22.05 6.53
CA THR A 97 20.73 20.64 6.59
C THR A 97 19.57 19.84 7.17
N ALA A 98 18.95 19.03 6.31
CA ALA A 98 17.78 18.21 6.56
C ALA A 98 18.07 17.14 7.62
N ALA A 99 17.07 16.78 8.42
CA ALA A 99 17.15 15.64 9.33
C ALA A 99 15.98 14.70 9.08
N THR A 100 15.94 14.08 7.89
CA THR A 100 15.13 12.87 7.69
C THR A 100 15.38 11.90 8.85
N PRO A 101 14.41 11.02 9.21
CA PRO A 101 14.70 10.01 10.21
C PRO A 101 16.01 9.35 9.83
N PRO A 102 17.01 9.34 10.74
CA PRO A 102 18.30 8.78 10.39
C PRO A 102 18.06 7.35 9.91
N LEU A 103 18.79 6.97 8.86
CA LEU A 103 18.86 5.58 8.45
C LEU A 103 19.18 4.75 9.69
N LEU A 104 18.57 3.58 9.79
CA LEU A 104 18.98 2.63 10.82
C LEU A 104 20.46 2.27 10.61
N ASP A 105 21.14 1.97 11.70
CA ASP A 105 22.49 1.45 11.64
C ASP A 105 22.43 -0.06 11.34
N TYR A 106 23.29 -0.50 10.42
CA TYR A 106 23.36 -1.89 9.98
C TYR A 106 24.78 -2.43 10.14
N THR A 107 24.92 -3.67 10.59
CA THR A 107 26.23 -4.23 10.94
C THR A 107 27.05 -4.75 9.76
N ARG A 108 26.44 -5.02 8.59
CA ARG A 108 27.16 -5.61 7.45
C ARG A 108 27.28 -4.71 6.24
N ALA A 109 26.22 -3.97 5.89
CA ALA A 109 26.23 -3.15 4.69
C ALA A 109 25.30 -1.95 4.83
N SER A 110 25.56 -0.91 4.05
CA SER A 110 24.73 0.29 4.03
C SER A 110 23.75 0.26 2.85
N PRO A 111 22.52 0.79 2.99
CA PRO A 111 21.63 1.00 1.86
C PRO A 111 22.22 1.90 0.75
N SER A 112 23.27 2.68 1.04
CA SER A 112 24.02 3.39 0.00
C SER A 112 24.68 2.46 -1.03
N ASP A 113 24.92 1.20 -0.66
CA ASP A 113 25.72 0.27 -1.44
C ASP A 113 24.88 -0.46 -2.51
N ILE A 114 23.56 -0.23 -2.56
CA ILE A 114 22.61 -0.80 -3.54
C ILE A 114 23.14 -0.62 -4.98
N ALA A 115 23.69 0.57 -5.28
CA ALA A 115 24.18 0.89 -6.62
C ALA A 115 25.44 0.11 -7.03
N THR A 116 26.12 -0.55 -6.08
CA THR A 116 27.42 -1.20 -6.31
C THR A 116 27.33 -2.72 -6.44
N ASP A 117 26.15 -3.32 -6.19
CA ASP A 117 25.95 -4.78 -6.16
C ASP A 117 26.88 -5.51 -5.16
N GLU A 118 27.43 -4.80 -4.17
CA GLU A 118 28.35 -5.35 -3.16
C GLU A 118 27.64 -5.89 -1.92
N LEU A 119 26.30 -5.76 -1.86
CA LEU A 119 25.51 -6.20 -0.73
C LEU A 119 25.56 -7.74 -0.57
N PRO A 120 25.77 -8.27 0.65
CA PRO A 120 25.74 -9.70 0.90
C PRO A 120 24.42 -10.35 0.51
N ASP A 121 24.49 -11.61 0.09
CA ASP A 121 23.31 -12.46 -0.15
C ASP A 121 22.49 -12.66 1.14
N ALA A 122 21.17 -12.61 1.02
CA ALA A 122 20.21 -12.81 2.12
C ALA A 122 19.80 -14.27 2.34
N HIS A 123 20.04 -15.16 1.37
CA HIS A 123 19.52 -16.53 1.34
C HIS A 123 19.65 -17.26 2.69
N ASP A 124 20.88 -17.44 3.18
CA ASP A 124 21.11 -18.24 4.40
C ASP A 124 20.49 -17.60 5.65
N ALA A 125 20.54 -16.27 5.76
CA ALA A 125 19.97 -15.55 6.90
C ALA A 125 18.43 -15.62 6.92
N LEU A 126 17.79 -15.59 5.75
CA LEU A 126 16.34 -15.77 5.62
C LEU A 126 15.92 -17.21 5.93
N LEU A 127 16.69 -18.22 5.52
CA LEU A 127 16.44 -19.61 5.90
C LEU A 127 16.60 -19.85 7.41
N ASP A 128 17.57 -19.21 8.04
CA ASP A 128 17.73 -19.26 9.50
C ASP A 128 16.50 -18.64 10.20
N LEU A 129 16.02 -17.48 9.74
CA LEU A 129 14.79 -16.87 10.27
C LEU A 129 13.55 -17.71 10.01
N ALA A 130 13.48 -18.40 8.87
CA ALA A 130 12.40 -19.33 8.58
C ALA A 130 12.35 -20.48 9.60
N ALA A 131 13.53 -21.01 9.96
CA ALA A 131 13.66 -22.03 10.99
C ALA A 131 13.29 -21.50 12.38
N VAL A 132 13.72 -20.27 12.72
CA VAL A 132 13.35 -19.60 13.98
C VAL A 132 11.83 -19.46 14.08
N ALA A 133 11.17 -18.93 13.05
CA ALA A 133 9.72 -18.76 13.01
C ALA A 133 9.01 -20.09 13.33
N ARG A 134 9.33 -21.16 12.59
CA ARG A 134 8.71 -22.48 12.77
C ARG A 134 8.98 -23.13 14.13
N SER A 135 10.10 -22.79 14.75
CA SER A 135 10.43 -23.28 16.09
C SER A 135 9.76 -22.47 17.21
N THR A 136 9.27 -21.27 16.90
CA THR A 136 8.62 -20.37 17.83
C THR A 136 7.16 -20.80 18.02
N PRO A 137 6.65 -20.86 19.27
CA PRO A 137 5.25 -21.14 19.52
C PRO A 137 4.32 -20.14 18.84
N GLU A 138 3.17 -20.62 18.37
CA GLU A 138 2.12 -19.76 17.82
C GLU A 138 1.65 -18.70 18.84
N PRO A 139 1.27 -17.50 18.39
CA PRO A 139 0.64 -16.50 19.25
C PRO A 139 -0.57 -17.07 19.98
N ALA A 140 -0.73 -16.70 21.26
CA ALA A 140 -1.88 -17.13 22.04
C ALA A 140 -3.19 -16.64 21.39
N ARG A 141 -4.09 -17.59 21.11
CA ARG A 141 -5.43 -17.30 20.57
C ARG A 141 -6.40 -16.98 21.72
N ASP A 142 -6.25 -15.80 22.31
CA ASP A 142 -7.08 -15.32 23.43
C ASP A 142 -8.45 -14.77 22.99
N GLY A 143 -8.87 -15.06 21.75
CA GLY A 143 -10.11 -14.59 21.16
C GLY A 143 -10.31 -15.05 19.72
N ARG A 144 -11.29 -14.47 19.02
CA ARG A 144 -11.64 -14.81 17.63
C ARG A 144 -11.44 -13.67 16.65
N VAL A 145 -11.18 -12.46 17.14
CA VAL A 145 -10.96 -11.26 16.34
C VAL A 145 -9.45 -11.04 16.26
N GLN A 146 -8.91 -10.96 15.06
CA GLN A 146 -7.52 -10.57 14.85
C GLN A 146 -7.36 -9.10 15.20
N HIS A 147 -6.28 -8.73 15.88
CA HIS A 147 -5.96 -7.35 16.24
C HIS A 147 -4.49 -7.06 15.95
N VAL A 148 -4.25 -6.13 15.03
CA VAL A 148 -2.91 -5.65 14.68
C VAL A 148 -2.83 -4.16 14.99
N VAL A 149 -1.70 -3.74 15.56
CA VAL A 149 -1.42 -2.34 15.85
C VAL A 149 -0.08 -1.97 15.22
N ALA A 150 -0.08 -0.97 14.34
CA ALA A 150 1.10 -0.46 13.69
C ALA A 150 1.34 1.03 13.99
N GLN A 151 2.60 1.44 13.96
CA GLN A 151 3.02 2.83 13.88
C GLN A 151 3.61 3.09 12.50
N GLU A 152 3.13 4.14 11.83
CA GLU A 152 3.37 4.37 10.41
C GLU A 152 3.69 5.84 10.14
N TRP A 153 4.51 6.10 9.13
CA TRP A 153 4.74 7.42 8.56
C TRP A 153 4.00 7.48 7.22
N LEU A 154 2.79 8.02 7.25
CA LEU A 154 1.92 8.08 6.07
C LEU A 154 2.05 9.44 5.39
N LEU A 155 2.33 9.43 4.08
CA LEU A 155 2.27 10.60 3.23
C LEU A 155 0.82 10.95 2.91
N GLU A 156 0.47 12.21 3.08
CA GLU A 156 -0.79 12.75 2.63
C GLU A 156 -0.54 13.87 1.62
N THR A 157 -1.18 13.75 0.46
CA THR A 157 -1.13 14.73 -0.63
C THR A 157 -2.48 15.40 -0.76
N THR A 158 -2.53 16.70 -0.48
CA THR A 158 -3.72 17.52 -0.69
C THR A 158 -3.60 18.25 -2.02
N ILE A 159 -4.49 17.91 -2.96
CA ILE A 159 -4.58 18.60 -4.24
C ILE A 159 -5.73 19.60 -4.15
N THR A 160 -5.40 20.89 -4.03
CA THR A 160 -6.41 21.94 -4.08
C THR A 160 -6.88 22.14 -5.53
N ALA A 161 -8.18 22.04 -5.79
CA ALA A 161 -8.77 22.11 -7.14
C ALA A 161 -8.65 23.47 -7.85
N SER A 162 -7.89 24.43 -7.30
CA SER A 162 -7.60 25.70 -7.94
C SER A 162 -6.50 25.55 -8.98
N ARG A 163 -6.72 26.13 -10.16
CA ARG A 163 -5.79 26.11 -11.29
C ARG A 163 -4.43 26.69 -10.87
N GLY A 164 -3.40 25.85 -10.84
CA GLY A 164 -2.02 26.23 -10.50
C GLY A 164 -1.67 26.18 -9.01
N ALA A 165 -2.54 25.60 -8.15
CA ALA A 165 -2.11 25.25 -6.80
C ALA A 165 -1.15 24.05 -6.86
N GLU A 166 -0.04 24.17 -6.17
CA GLU A 166 0.89 23.06 -5.96
C GLU A 166 0.24 22.05 -4.99
N PRO A 167 0.44 20.74 -5.20
CA PRO A 167 0.02 19.74 -4.22
C PRO A 167 0.76 19.98 -2.91
N GLU A 168 0.02 20.07 -1.81
CA GLU A 168 0.60 20.13 -0.46
C GLU A 168 0.86 18.71 0.02
N ASN A 169 2.11 18.40 0.36
CA ASN A 169 2.54 17.10 0.84
C ASN A 169 2.98 17.21 2.29
N ALA A 170 2.43 16.38 3.17
CA ALA A 170 2.89 16.31 4.55
C ALA A 170 2.86 14.86 5.05
N LEU A 171 3.82 14.51 5.91
CA LEU A 171 3.86 13.20 6.55
C LEU A 171 3.14 13.27 7.89
N TYR A 172 2.27 12.32 8.17
CA TYR A 172 1.58 12.23 9.45
C TYR A 172 2.01 10.95 10.16
N PRO A 173 2.76 11.04 11.27
CA PRO A 173 2.99 9.88 12.12
C PRO A 173 1.64 9.41 12.65
N THR A 174 1.32 8.16 12.32
CA THR A 174 -0.01 7.57 12.45
C THR A 174 0.09 6.27 13.24
N ARG A 175 -0.78 6.09 14.23
CA ARG A 175 -1.03 4.80 14.86
C ARG A 175 -2.28 4.19 14.24
N THR A 176 -2.12 3.05 13.59
CA THR A 176 -3.21 2.29 12.98
C THR A 176 -3.53 1.08 13.85
N GLU A 177 -4.79 0.92 14.23
CA GLU A 177 -5.33 -0.28 14.87
C GLU A 177 -6.32 -0.94 13.91
N LEU A 178 -6.14 -2.23 13.67
CA LEU A 178 -6.97 -3.03 12.78
C LEU A 178 -7.55 -4.21 13.55
N TRP A 179 -8.88 -4.33 13.52
CA TRP A 179 -9.60 -5.51 14.00
C TRP A 179 -10.27 -6.23 12.83
N VAL A 180 -10.10 -7.55 12.74
CA VAL A 180 -10.75 -8.39 11.73
C VAL A 180 -11.48 -9.55 12.40
N ALA A 181 -12.80 -9.57 12.28
CA ALA A 181 -13.66 -10.63 12.80
C ALA A 181 -13.73 -11.84 11.86
N PRO A 182 -14.15 -13.03 12.33
CA PRO A 182 -14.20 -14.24 11.51
C PRO A 182 -15.12 -14.18 10.29
N ASP A 183 -16.12 -13.29 10.29
CA ASP A 183 -17.02 -13.08 9.16
C ASP A 183 -16.48 -12.05 8.14
N GLY A 184 -15.25 -11.57 8.34
CA GLY A 184 -14.61 -10.58 7.48
C GLY A 184 -15.02 -9.14 7.74
N SER A 185 -15.89 -8.89 8.74
CA SER A 185 -16.15 -7.53 9.22
C SER A 185 -14.99 -7.05 10.08
N GLY A 186 -14.93 -5.75 10.34
CA GLY A 186 -13.90 -5.22 11.21
C GLY A 186 -13.95 -3.72 11.40
N GLN A 187 -12.88 -3.21 11.99
CA GLN A 187 -12.72 -1.79 12.24
C GLN A 187 -11.27 -1.39 12.01
N VAL A 188 -11.06 -0.26 11.35
CA VAL A 188 -9.75 0.41 11.26
C VAL A 188 -9.85 1.70 12.05
N VAL A 189 -8.95 1.91 13.00
CA VAL A 189 -8.83 3.18 13.73
C VAL A 189 -7.45 3.74 13.46
N GLN A 190 -7.39 4.96 12.92
CA GLN A 190 -6.14 5.67 12.72
C GLN A 190 -6.11 6.90 13.62
N GLN A 191 -5.00 7.08 14.32
CA GLN A 191 -4.73 8.25 15.16
C GLN A 191 -3.49 8.95 14.64
N ARG A 192 -3.69 10.16 14.13
CA ARG A 192 -2.64 10.97 13.50
C ARG A 192 -2.14 12.00 14.50
N SER A 193 -0.83 12.16 14.56
CA SER A 193 -0.18 13.26 15.27
C SER A 193 -0.05 14.50 14.37
N ALA A 194 0.69 15.51 14.83
CA ALA A 194 0.98 16.68 14.01
C ALA A 194 1.82 16.27 12.81
N ALA A 195 1.57 16.93 11.67
CA ALA A 195 2.33 16.68 10.46
C ALA A 195 3.81 17.00 10.68
N VAL A 196 4.65 16.23 10.03
CA VAL A 196 6.07 16.47 9.92
C VAL A 196 6.43 16.58 8.45
N THR A 197 7.44 17.37 8.13
CA THR A 197 8.01 17.34 6.78
C THR A 197 8.83 16.05 6.60
N TYR A 198 9.29 15.78 5.37
CA TYR A 198 10.26 14.69 5.11
C TYR A 198 11.50 14.76 6.01
N ASP A 199 11.85 15.96 6.50
CA ASP A 199 12.94 16.19 7.43
C ASP A 199 12.59 15.96 8.91
N GLY A 200 11.47 15.29 9.20
CA GLY A 200 11.04 14.90 10.55
C GLY A 200 10.72 16.04 11.51
N ARG A 201 10.78 17.30 11.07
CA ARG A 201 10.35 18.46 11.86
C ARG A 201 8.86 18.65 11.71
N LEU A 202 8.22 19.18 12.75
CA LEU A 202 6.84 19.64 12.64
C LEU A 202 6.70 20.61 11.46
N ASP A 203 5.76 20.33 10.58
CA ASP A 203 5.41 21.20 9.48
C ASP A 203 4.35 22.21 9.97
N PRO A 204 4.71 23.50 10.18
CA PRO A 204 3.77 24.51 10.66
C PRO A 204 2.82 24.99 9.56
N ASP A 205 3.17 24.74 8.29
CA ASP A 205 2.43 25.19 7.12
C ASP A 205 1.53 24.07 6.59
N ALA A 206 1.81 22.80 6.93
CA ALA A 206 0.88 21.71 6.75
C ALA A 206 -0.46 22.06 7.42
N GLY A 207 -1.53 21.98 6.62
CA GLY A 207 -2.88 21.98 7.14
C GLY A 207 -3.11 20.82 8.12
N PRO A 208 -4.25 20.76 8.82
CA PRO A 208 -4.64 19.52 9.48
C PRO A 208 -4.78 18.40 8.43
N SER A 209 -4.44 17.16 8.79
CA SER A 209 -4.75 15.99 7.96
C SER A 209 -6.21 16.05 7.52
N THR A 210 -6.47 15.79 6.23
CA THR A 210 -7.80 15.68 5.64
C THR A 210 -8.60 14.54 6.28
N GLY A 211 -7.92 13.51 6.78
CA GLY A 211 -8.49 12.44 7.60
C GLY A 211 -8.75 12.84 9.06
N GLY A 212 -8.37 14.05 9.46
CA GLY A 212 -8.43 14.54 10.84
C GLY A 212 -7.40 13.89 11.76
N THR A 213 -7.40 14.30 13.04
CA THR A 213 -6.50 13.72 14.05
C THR A 213 -6.83 12.29 14.41
N ALA A 214 -8.06 11.85 14.12
CA ALA A 214 -8.47 10.47 14.27
C ALA A 214 -9.57 10.13 13.26
N SER A 215 -9.48 8.95 12.66
CA SER A 215 -10.52 8.36 11.83
C SER A 215 -10.83 6.94 12.32
N ALA A 216 -12.08 6.51 12.13
CA ALA A 216 -12.52 5.16 12.42
C ALA A 216 -13.46 4.71 11.30
N ASP A 217 -13.11 3.60 10.66
CA ASP A 217 -13.87 2.99 9.58
C ASP A 217 -14.39 1.63 10.02
N ASP A 218 -15.72 1.50 10.06
CA ASP A 218 -16.40 0.22 10.30
C ASP A 218 -16.65 -0.48 8.97
N LEU A 219 -16.19 -1.72 8.86
CA LEU A 219 -16.21 -2.47 7.62
C LEU A 219 -17.19 -3.63 7.72
N PRO A 220 -18.11 -3.78 6.74
CA PRO A 220 -19.16 -4.78 6.80
C PRO A 220 -18.61 -6.21 6.66
N PRO A 221 -19.39 -7.23 7.05
CA PRO A 221 -19.03 -8.62 6.82
C PRO A 221 -18.66 -8.90 5.36
N GLY A 222 -17.65 -9.76 5.16
CA GLY A 222 -17.11 -10.09 3.84
C GLY A 222 -16.18 -9.05 3.23
N THR A 223 -15.82 -7.97 3.95
CA THR A 223 -14.81 -7.01 3.47
C THR A 223 -13.45 -7.67 3.35
N TRP A 224 -13.07 -8.44 4.37
CA TRP A 224 -11.82 -9.19 4.37
C TRP A 224 -12.04 -10.70 4.44
N ASP A 225 -11.07 -11.43 3.94
CA ASP A 225 -10.99 -12.87 4.14
C ASP A 225 -10.14 -13.16 5.39
N ALA A 226 -10.81 -13.23 6.54
CA ALA A 226 -10.15 -13.46 7.84
C ALA A 226 -9.44 -14.83 7.95
N THR A 227 -9.63 -15.72 6.97
CA THR A 227 -9.04 -17.07 6.94
C THR A 227 -7.97 -17.23 5.87
N LEU A 228 -7.65 -16.16 5.14
CA LEU A 228 -6.75 -16.24 4.00
C LEU A 228 -5.39 -16.81 4.38
N ASP A 229 -4.79 -16.33 5.46
CA ASP A 229 -3.48 -16.79 5.93
C ASP A 229 -3.47 -18.25 6.40
N GLU A 230 -4.60 -18.76 6.90
CA GLU A 230 -4.75 -20.18 7.26
C GLU A 230 -4.81 -21.08 6.02
N ARG A 231 -5.17 -20.52 4.85
CA ARG A 231 -5.33 -21.25 3.59
C ARG A 231 -4.16 -21.05 2.62
N LEU A 232 -3.27 -20.10 2.88
CA LEU A 232 -2.07 -19.91 2.09
C LEU A 232 -1.17 -21.15 2.14
N PRO A 233 -0.58 -21.60 1.02
CA PRO A 233 0.36 -22.70 0.99
C PRO A 233 1.54 -22.45 1.93
N ARG A 234 2.06 -23.54 2.51
CA ARG A 234 3.31 -23.50 3.28
C ARG A 234 4.53 -23.92 2.46
N ASP A 235 4.30 -24.50 1.29
CA ASP A 235 5.33 -24.75 0.29
C ASP A 235 5.75 -23.41 -0.35
N PRO A 236 7.04 -23.06 -0.35
CA PRO A 236 7.49 -21.73 -0.77
C PRO A 236 7.18 -21.45 -2.26
N ASP A 237 7.34 -22.42 -3.15
CA ASP A 237 7.08 -22.20 -4.59
C ASP A 237 5.59 -21.95 -4.85
N ALA A 238 4.72 -22.76 -4.23
CA ALA A 238 3.27 -22.57 -4.32
C ALA A 238 2.82 -21.26 -3.66
N LEU A 239 3.45 -20.88 -2.54
CA LEU A 239 3.16 -19.62 -1.84
C LEU A 239 3.57 -18.41 -2.68
N ALA A 240 4.77 -18.40 -3.23
CA ALA A 240 5.27 -17.32 -4.10
C ALA A 240 4.32 -17.09 -5.29
N THR A 241 3.92 -18.18 -5.95
CA THR A 241 2.95 -18.14 -7.06
C THR A 241 1.64 -17.50 -6.62
N GLN A 242 1.07 -17.94 -5.49
CA GLN A 242 -0.20 -17.41 -5.01
C GLN A 242 -0.12 -15.94 -4.58
N LEU A 243 1.00 -15.49 -4.00
CA LEU A 243 1.19 -14.08 -3.64
C LEU A 243 1.25 -13.20 -4.88
N ILE A 244 2.01 -13.61 -5.91
CA ILE A 244 2.15 -12.87 -7.17
C ILE A 244 0.82 -12.83 -7.96
N ASP A 245 0.06 -13.92 -7.99
CA ASP A 245 -1.24 -13.98 -8.70
C ASP A 245 -2.26 -12.96 -8.19
N THR A 246 -2.10 -12.48 -6.95
CA THR A 246 -2.97 -11.46 -6.33
C THR A 246 -2.35 -10.07 -6.30
N ALA A 247 -1.13 -9.91 -6.82
CA ALA A 247 -0.39 -8.66 -6.79
C ALA A 247 -0.73 -7.77 -8.01
N ALA A 248 -0.08 -6.60 -8.07
CA ALA A 248 -0.22 -5.68 -9.19
C ALA A 248 0.30 -6.30 -10.50
N THR A 249 -0.15 -5.81 -11.66
CA THR A 249 0.19 -6.41 -12.96
C THR A 249 1.70 -6.35 -13.26
N GLU A 250 2.36 -5.33 -12.73
CA GLU A 250 3.80 -5.10 -12.81
C GLU A 250 4.61 -6.23 -12.16
N CYS A 251 4.02 -6.99 -11.22
CA CYS A 251 4.67 -8.12 -10.57
C CYS A 251 4.92 -9.31 -11.51
N SER A 252 4.32 -9.29 -12.71
CA SER A 252 4.63 -10.24 -13.78
C SER A 252 5.83 -9.84 -14.65
N LEU A 253 6.39 -8.64 -14.45
CA LEU A 253 7.55 -8.14 -15.19
C LEU A 253 8.85 -8.72 -14.60
N ASP A 254 9.84 -8.90 -15.48
CA ASP A 254 11.17 -9.38 -15.08
C ASP A 254 11.79 -8.45 -14.02
N GLY A 255 12.29 -9.05 -12.92
CA GLY A 255 12.94 -8.34 -11.82
C GLY A 255 11.99 -7.81 -10.74
N TRP A 256 10.67 -7.89 -10.92
CA TRP A 256 9.67 -7.39 -9.96
C TRP A 256 9.26 -8.38 -8.87
N SER A 257 9.57 -9.67 -9.03
CA SER A 257 9.18 -10.73 -8.10
C SER A 257 9.58 -10.41 -6.66
N GLY A 258 10.86 -10.15 -6.39
CA GLY A 258 11.36 -9.89 -5.04
C GLY A 258 10.67 -8.71 -4.35
N TYR A 259 10.50 -7.58 -5.04
CA TYR A 259 9.80 -6.41 -4.51
C TYR A 259 8.32 -6.72 -4.23
N CYS A 260 7.62 -7.31 -5.19
CA CYS A 260 6.21 -7.64 -5.04
C CYS A 260 5.98 -8.66 -3.92
N LEU A 261 6.83 -9.67 -3.78
CA LEU A 261 6.76 -10.62 -2.69
C LEU A 261 7.02 -9.93 -1.35
N GLY A 262 8.02 -9.04 -1.26
CA GLY A 262 8.30 -8.25 -0.07
C GLY A 262 7.11 -7.40 0.38
N GLU A 263 6.49 -6.66 -0.54
CA GLU A 263 5.29 -5.86 -0.31
C GLU A 263 4.09 -6.71 0.13
N GLN A 264 3.85 -7.84 -0.55
CA GLN A 264 2.76 -8.74 -0.16
C GLN A 264 2.96 -9.29 1.25
N ILE A 265 4.19 -9.73 1.58
CA ILE A 265 4.53 -10.26 2.91
C ILE A 265 4.35 -9.16 3.97
N GLN A 266 4.88 -7.96 3.75
CA GLN A 266 4.69 -6.82 4.65
C GLN A 266 3.21 -6.53 4.88
N SER A 267 2.42 -6.46 3.82
CA SER A 267 0.98 -6.20 3.89
C SER A 267 0.25 -7.23 4.77
N ARG A 268 0.65 -8.51 4.74
CA ARG A 268 0.09 -9.53 5.66
C ARG A 268 0.40 -9.21 7.11
N PHE A 269 1.66 -8.95 7.45
CA PHE A 269 2.03 -8.63 8.84
C PHE A 269 1.36 -7.36 9.39
N LEU A 270 1.02 -6.40 8.51
CA LEU A 270 0.27 -5.20 8.89
C LEU A 270 -1.25 -5.43 8.92
N GLY A 271 -1.75 -6.40 8.16
CA GLY A 271 -3.17 -6.67 7.95
C GLY A 271 -3.78 -7.81 8.78
N SER A 272 -2.95 -8.69 9.34
CA SER A 272 -3.41 -9.92 9.99
C SER A 272 -2.42 -10.45 11.04
N VAL A 273 -2.91 -11.40 11.85
CA VAL A 273 -2.06 -12.18 12.75
C VAL A 273 -1.46 -13.34 11.96
N VAL A 274 -0.23 -13.15 11.50
CA VAL A 274 0.50 -14.14 10.70
C VAL A 274 0.92 -15.34 11.57
N PRO A 275 0.45 -16.57 11.28
CA PRO A 275 0.92 -17.77 11.96
C PRO A 275 2.42 -18.00 11.78
N GLN A 276 3.08 -18.63 12.75
CA GLN A 276 4.53 -18.83 12.74
C GLN A 276 4.99 -19.75 11.60
N ASP A 277 4.19 -20.76 11.27
CA ASP A 277 4.48 -21.63 10.15
C ASP A 277 4.46 -20.88 8.80
N LEU A 278 3.52 -19.96 8.63
CA LEU A 278 3.43 -19.08 7.45
C LEU A 278 4.54 -18.05 7.42
N ALA A 279 4.88 -17.41 8.55
CA ALA A 279 6.01 -16.50 8.64
C ALA A 279 7.30 -17.19 8.18
N GLY A 280 7.50 -18.46 8.57
CA GLY A 280 8.64 -19.24 8.09
C GLY A 280 8.63 -19.45 6.57
N SER A 281 7.46 -19.77 5.99
CA SER A 281 7.33 -19.91 4.54
C SER A 281 7.52 -18.58 3.79
N PHE A 282 7.12 -17.44 4.35
CA PHE A 282 7.39 -16.12 3.76
C PHE A 282 8.90 -15.85 3.64
N TRP A 283 9.68 -16.22 4.65
CA TRP A 283 11.14 -16.05 4.59
C TRP A 283 11.81 -17.03 3.63
N GLU A 284 11.32 -18.25 3.49
CA GLU A 284 11.80 -19.16 2.43
C GLU A 284 11.49 -18.64 1.03
N VAL A 285 10.33 -18.02 0.83
CA VAL A 285 9.97 -17.35 -0.43
C VAL A 285 10.98 -16.26 -0.76
N LEU A 286 11.27 -15.36 0.18
CA LEU A 286 12.26 -14.30 -0.04
C LEU A 286 13.70 -14.84 -0.14
N ALA A 287 14.02 -15.97 0.51
CA ALA A 287 15.34 -16.58 0.41
C ALA A 287 15.62 -17.07 -1.02
N ALA A 288 14.58 -17.47 -1.77
CA ALA A 288 14.70 -17.87 -3.16
C ALA A 288 14.88 -16.68 -4.14
N GLU A 289 14.70 -15.44 -3.67
CA GLU A 289 14.77 -14.24 -4.50
C GLU A 289 16.19 -13.64 -4.49
N PRO A 290 16.95 -13.71 -5.60
CA PRO A 290 18.34 -13.26 -5.65
C PRO A 290 18.49 -11.73 -5.56
N THR A 291 17.39 -10.99 -5.70
CA THR A 291 17.36 -9.53 -5.55
C THR A 291 17.34 -9.09 -4.09
N VAL A 292 17.00 -9.98 -3.15
CA VAL A 292 16.95 -9.66 -1.72
C VAL A 292 18.35 -9.74 -1.12
N ARG A 293 18.73 -8.71 -0.37
CA ARG A 293 20.10 -8.54 0.15
C ARG A 293 20.11 -8.38 1.67
N LEU A 294 21.18 -8.81 2.31
CA LEU A 294 21.34 -8.74 3.76
C LEU A 294 22.06 -7.45 4.16
N LEU A 295 21.42 -6.63 5.00
CA LEU A 295 22.06 -5.46 5.63
C LEU A 295 22.73 -5.84 6.96
N GLY A 296 22.26 -6.91 7.60
CA GLY A 296 22.80 -7.44 8.85
C GLY A 296 21.90 -7.17 10.05
N GLU A 297 22.46 -7.24 11.25
CA GLU A 297 21.77 -6.87 12.49
C GLU A 297 21.53 -5.36 12.54
N THR A 298 20.40 -4.97 13.14
CA THR A 298 19.98 -3.60 13.37
C THR A 298 19.11 -3.50 14.64
N THR A 299 18.78 -2.28 15.05
CA THR A 299 17.75 -1.99 16.05
C THR A 299 16.67 -1.16 15.38
N ASP A 300 15.42 -1.62 15.41
CA ASP A 300 14.31 -0.89 14.78
C ASP A 300 13.98 0.43 15.50
N ARG A 301 13.08 1.22 14.94
CA ARG A 301 12.69 2.52 15.52
C ARG A 301 11.97 2.42 16.87
N LEU A 302 11.54 1.22 17.27
CA LEU A 302 10.94 0.95 18.58
C LEU A 302 11.95 0.40 19.59
N GLY A 303 13.23 0.30 19.22
CA GLY A 303 14.30 -0.16 20.10
C GLY A 303 14.40 -1.69 20.20
N ARG A 304 13.87 -2.43 19.22
CA ARG A 304 13.89 -3.90 19.17
C ARG A 304 15.00 -4.38 18.25
N ASP A 305 15.71 -5.41 18.69
CA ASP A 305 16.77 -6.04 17.88
C ASP A 305 16.16 -6.79 16.68
N GLY A 306 16.78 -6.65 15.52
CA GLY A 306 16.28 -7.16 14.25
C GLY A 306 17.39 -7.56 13.28
N THR A 307 17.05 -8.43 12.33
CA THR A 307 17.86 -8.68 11.13
C THR A 307 17.21 -7.95 9.96
N ALA A 308 17.98 -7.10 9.27
CA ALA A 308 17.50 -6.26 8.19
C ALA A 308 17.85 -6.82 6.80
N PHE A 309 16.87 -6.79 5.92
CA PHE A 309 16.96 -7.20 4.53
C PHE A 309 16.54 -6.06 3.62
N LEU A 310 17.26 -5.88 2.53
CA LEU A 310 16.96 -4.90 1.51
C LEU A 310 16.34 -5.57 0.29
N VAL A 311 15.23 -5.03 -0.18
CA VAL A 311 14.49 -5.46 -1.36
C VAL A 311 14.42 -4.27 -2.32
N PRO A 312 15.22 -4.25 -3.41
CA PRO A 312 15.27 -3.11 -4.31
C PRO A 312 13.95 -2.97 -5.09
N VAL A 313 13.48 -1.73 -5.27
CA VAL A 313 12.35 -1.41 -6.15
C VAL A 313 12.88 -1.35 -7.58
N PRO A 314 12.42 -2.21 -8.50
CA PRO A 314 12.87 -2.16 -9.88
C PRO A 314 12.34 -0.92 -10.59
N THR A 315 13.13 -0.38 -11.51
CA THR A 315 12.68 0.70 -12.40
C THR A 315 11.94 0.12 -13.59
N LEU A 316 10.79 0.70 -13.96
CA LEU A 316 10.10 0.34 -15.20
C LEU A 316 10.97 0.63 -16.42
N SER A 317 11.07 -0.33 -17.33
CA SER A 317 11.84 -0.18 -18.57
C SER A 317 11.31 0.99 -19.39
N GLY A 318 12.20 1.90 -19.79
CA GLY A 318 11.87 3.05 -20.64
C GLY A 318 11.44 4.32 -19.90
N GLN A 319 11.37 4.30 -18.57
CA GLN A 319 11.33 5.52 -17.75
C GLN A 319 12.77 6.00 -17.51
N PRO A 320 13.02 7.33 -17.47
CA PRO A 320 14.31 7.82 -17.02
C PRO A 320 14.57 7.32 -15.58
N GLN A 321 15.81 6.86 -15.31
CA GLN A 321 16.26 6.40 -13.99
C GLN A 321 16.45 7.60 -13.04
N ASP A 322 15.38 8.36 -12.87
CA ASP A 322 15.38 9.54 -12.02
C ASP A 322 15.05 9.19 -10.57
N GLU A 323 14.71 7.92 -10.28
CA GLU A 323 14.37 7.43 -8.96
C GLU A 323 14.91 6.02 -8.69
N ASP A 324 15.64 5.87 -7.59
CA ASP A 324 16.11 4.58 -7.07
C ASP A 324 15.57 4.42 -5.64
N SER A 325 14.76 3.38 -5.42
CA SER A 325 14.12 3.13 -4.12
C SER A 325 14.31 1.67 -3.67
N ALA A 326 14.18 1.42 -2.38
CA ALA A 326 14.25 0.09 -1.80
C ALA A 326 13.33 -0.04 -0.59
N LEU A 327 12.83 -1.24 -0.36
CA LEU A 327 12.13 -1.64 0.85
C LEU A 327 13.13 -2.35 1.77
N VAL A 328 13.25 -1.90 3.01
CA VAL A 328 13.97 -2.60 4.07
C VAL A 328 12.95 -3.33 4.94
N LEU A 329 13.16 -4.62 5.16
CA LEU A 329 12.38 -5.45 6.09
C LEU A 329 13.25 -5.76 7.30
N VAL A 330 12.73 -5.49 8.51
CA VAL A 330 13.40 -5.82 9.77
C VAL A 330 12.62 -6.94 10.46
N VAL A 331 13.27 -8.09 10.61
CA VAL A 331 12.66 -9.31 11.14
C VAL A 331 13.25 -9.65 12.50
N SER A 332 12.41 -10.08 13.44
CA SER A 332 12.83 -10.52 14.77
C SER A 332 13.70 -11.77 14.69
N PRO A 333 14.96 -11.74 15.17
CA PRO A 333 15.80 -12.94 15.24
C PRO A 333 15.33 -13.93 16.31
N GLU A 334 14.44 -13.51 17.22
CA GLU A 334 13.92 -14.36 18.29
C GLU A 334 12.66 -15.13 17.89
N THR A 335 11.83 -14.52 17.03
CA THR A 335 10.49 -15.07 16.72
C THR A 335 10.26 -15.28 15.23
N GLY A 336 11.12 -14.75 14.35
CA GLY A 336 10.89 -14.75 12.91
C GLY A 336 9.66 -13.95 12.47
N GLN A 337 9.14 -13.05 13.31
CA GLN A 337 8.04 -12.15 12.95
C GLN A 337 8.59 -10.84 12.37
N LEU A 338 7.90 -10.23 11.41
CA LEU A 338 8.25 -8.90 10.94
C LEU A 338 8.08 -7.89 12.08
N LEU A 339 9.13 -7.12 12.37
CA LEU A 339 9.10 -6.04 13.34
C LEU A 339 8.68 -4.73 12.68
N SER A 340 9.34 -4.40 11.57
CA SER A 340 9.11 -3.16 10.84
C SER A 340 9.59 -3.22 9.39
N SER A 341 9.23 -2.21 8.63
CA SER A 341 9.75 -1.93 7.30
C SER A 341 10.09 -0.45 7.13
N GLU A 342 11.06 -0.15 6.26
CA GLU A 342 11.38 1.21 5.81
C GLU A 342 11.37 1.29 4.29
N THR A 343 10.75 2.32 3.75
CA THR A 343 10.95 2.70 2.35
C THR A 343 12.09 3.69 2.29
N LEU A 344 13.11 3.35 1.52
CA LEU A 344 14.28 4.18 1.27
C LEU A 344 14.22 4.70 -0.15
N THR A 345 14.45 6.00 -0.32
CA THR A 345 14.75 6.61 -1.61
C THR A 345 16.23 6.96 -1.61
N THR A 346 16.99 6.33 -2.50
CA THR A 346 18.44 6.52 -2.62
C THR A 346 18.84 7.55 -3.66
N ARG A 347 17.96 7.77 -4.63
CA ARG A 347 18.04 8.86 -5.58
C ARG A 347 16.64 9.27 -5.97
N SER A 348 16.37 10.56 -6.05
CA SER A 348 15.17 11.11 -6.69
C SER A 348 15.45 12.53 -7.17
N ALA A 349 15.47 12.73 -8.49
CA ALA A 349 15.60 14.08 -9.04
C ALA A 349 14.37 14.96 -8.70
N LEU A 350 13.20 14.33 -8.57
CA LEU A 350 11.95 15.00 -8.24
C LEU A 350 11.92 15.51 -6.79
N LEU A 351 12.41 14.69 -5.86
CA LEU A 351 12.45 15.02 -4.44
C LEU A 351 13.76 15.69 -4.02
N GLU A 352 14.65 15.97 -4.98
CA GLU A 352 16.01 16.49 -4.75
C GLU A 352 16.81 15.61 -3.75
N ILE A 353 16.62 14.28 -3.83
CA ILE A 353 17.32 13.29 -3.01
C ILE A 353 18.53 12.76 -3.81
N ASP A 354 19.73 13.01 -3.31
CA ASP A 354 21.00 12.49 -3.86
C ASP A 354 21.75 11.57 -2.89
N GLU A 355 21.23 11.38 -1.68
CA GLU A 355 21.73 10.47 -0.65
C GLU A 355 20.58 9.60 -0.08
N PRO A 356 20.85 8.36 0.36
CA PRO A 356 19.83 7.49 0.94
C PRO A 356 19.02 8.14 2.06
N THR A 357 17.71 8.19 1.84
CA THR A 357 16.75 8.90 2.69
C THR A 357 15.56 8.00 2.99
N VAL A 358 15.16 7.95 4.26
CA VAL A 358 13.93 7.25 4.67
C VAL A 358 12.72 8.09 4.26
N THR A 359 11.88 7.53 3.39
CA THR A 359 10.67 8.17 2.87
C THR A 359 9.37 7.52 3.35
N GLY A 360 9.47 6.36 3.98
CA GLY A 360 8.34 5.68 4.62
C GLY A 360 8.81 4.70 5.70
N PHE A 361 7.94 4.42 6.66
CA PHE A 361 8.19 3.42 7.68
C PHE A 361 6.88 2.90 8.26
N SER A 362 6.84 1.59 8.55
CA SER A 362 5.78 0.96 9.34
C SER A 362 6.39 -0.01 10.37
N ALA A 363 5.92 0.00 11.61
CA ALA A 363 6.30 -0.98 12.63
C ALA A 363 5.09 -1.61 13.31
N VAL A 364 5.06 -2.94 13.32
CA VAL A 364 4.08 -3.73 14.07
C VAL A 364 4.42 -3.62 15.55
N THR A 365 3.59 -2.92 16.32
CA THR A 365 3.75 -2.78 17.79
C THR A 365 3.09 -3.91 18.57
N SER A 366 2.04 -4.51 18.01
CA SER A 366 1.30 -5.61 18.60
C SER A 366 0.56 -6.38 17.50
N SER A 367 0.52 -7.70 17.61
CA SER A 367 -0.29 -8.59 16.77
C SER A 367 -0.80 -9.74 17.63
N GLY A 368 -2.10 -9.99 17.62
CA GLY A 368 -2.71 -11.05 18.43
C GLY A 368 -4.22 -11.12 18.29
N TYR A 369 -4.87 -11.89 19.18
CA TYR A 369 -6.31 -12.10 19.13
C TYR A 369 -7.02 -11.45 20.31
N THR A 370 -8.20 -10.88 20.05
CA THR A 370 -9.10 -10.32 21.06
C THR A 370 -10.51 -10.91 20.94
N GLN A 371 -11.34 -10.67 21.96
CA GLN A 371 -12.69 -11.22 22.07
C GLN A 371 -13.70 -10.50 21.16
N ALA A 372 -13.51 -9.21 20.89
CA ALA A 372 -14.44 -8.38 20.15
C ALA A 372 -13.71 -7.31 19.31
N VAL A 373 -14.39 -6.82 18.28
CA VAL A 373 -13.94 -5.65 17.50
C VAL A 373 -14.04 -4.40 18.38
N GLY A 374 -13.01 -3.56 18.34
CA GLY A 374 -12.92 -2.38 19.19
C GLY A 374 -12.47 -2.70 20.62
N ARG A 375 -12.46 -1.67 21.48
CA ARG A 375 -12.06 -1.78 22.90
C ARG A 375 -13.17 -2.30 23.81
#